data_AF-A0AAJ6CLR4-F1
#
_entry.id   AF-A0AAJ6CLR4-F1
#
_cell.length_a   1.000
_cell.length_b   1.000
_cell.length_c   1.000
_cell.angle_alpha   90.00
_cell.angle_beta   90.00
_cell.angle_gamma   90.00
#
_symmetry.space_group_name_H-M   'P 1'
#
loop_
_entity.id
_entity.type
_entity.pdbx_description
1 polymer ?
#
loop_
_entity_poly.entity_id
_entity_poly.type
_entity_poly.pdbx_seq_one_letter_code
_entity_poly.pdbx_strand_id
1 'polypeptide(L)'
;MSSTPGSLDAMQDITRLNTRTVRILGQNPSAFTLNGTNTYLITPPSYWNLDERQSLLPAILVDTGDARDDYAPILECVLRGHLHVSEDERPVSLGITDIVLTHWHHDHVGGVPYVLRMLQKLRREVPHLPVPRVHKMPEPKTDPSLFERVQSVSDDAYAHAPGATGLARLMWPLRDQDQIQVRDPDNAHLTSTLRVLYTPGHAADHVMLLLEEDHILLTADNVLGKGSTVFEDLVLYMYSLQRGLSLLQTCKSTPLGVSGTPTTGMAGENVLFPGHGPVIPKGKETLRRYMRHRIEREEQILALFMCHPSDKQSIMQATAYPQEYLEKTRGRVRPGQHLWTLRLFVHTLYEDYSLTAYPAVARGLLLHLQKLATPASDYVKPPFPPTEPLLTSPFASHPPVVQCIRIPSYQYSGIRHYPDLARNEKEWGELLDVPWQLVSLM
;
A
#
# COMPACT_ATOMS: atom_id res chain seq x y z
N MET A 1 27.57 -1.23 -0.44
CA MET A 1 27.36 -2.67 -0.20
C MET A 1 26.28 -3.14 -1.15
N SER A 2 26.65 -3.78 -2.26
CA SER A 2 25.69 -4.26 -3.26
C SER A 2 24.91 -5.43 -2.66
N SER A 3 23.63 -5.22 -2.37
CA SER A 3 22.72 -6.35 -2.14
C SER A 3 22.44 -6.99 -3.49
N THR A 4 23.07 -8.14 -3.74
CA THR A 4 22.49 -9.14 -4.64
C THR A 4 21.00 -9.29 -4.31
N PRO A 5 20.09 -9.44 -5.28
CA PRO A 5 18.69 -9.70 -4.99
C PRO A 5 18.63 -11.04 -4.28
N GLY A 6 18.62 -11.02 -2.95
CA GLY A 6 18.44 -12.22 -2.15
C GLY A 6 17.09 -12.81 -2.53
N SER A 7 17.12 -14.05 -3.03
CA SER A 7 15.97 -14.94 -3.17
C SER A 7 14.92 -14.59 -2.12
N LEU A 8 13.69 -14.29 -2.56
CA LEU A 8 12.58 -14.15 -1.62
C LEU A 8 12.46 -15.48 -0.87
N ASP A 9 12.49 -15.43 0.46
CA ASP A 9 12.24 -16.62 1.26
C ASP A 9 10.84 -17.14 0.91
N ALA A 10 10.72 -18.45 0.74
CA ALA A 10 9.44 -19.07 0.44
C ALA A 10 8.47 -18.81 1.59
N MET A 11 7.27 -18.34 1.26
CA MET A 11 6.18 -18.15 2.22
C MET A 11 5.17 -19.28 2.03
N GLN A 12 4.64 -19.80 3.13
CA GLN A 12 3.58 -20.81 3.10
C GLN A 12 2.26 -20.19 2.62
N ASP A 13 1.47 -20.98 1.87
CA ASP A 13 0.17 -20.53 1.33
C ASP A 13 -0.81 -20.13 2.42
N ILE A 14 -0.86 -20.91 3.50
CA ILE A 14 -1.68 -20.64 4.68
C ILE A 14 -0.75 -20.44 5.87
N THR A 15 -0.92 -19.35 6.60
CA THR A 15 -0.20 -19.13 7.86
C THR A 15 -1.11 -18.48 8.89
N ARG A 16 -1.31 -19.16 10.02
CA ARG A 16 -1.96 -18.54 11.18
C ARG A 16 -1.00 -17.57 11.85
N LEU A 17 -1.30 -16.28 11.76
CA LEU A 17 -0.46 -15.21 12.29
C LEU A 17 -0.74 -14.94 13.76
N ASN A 18 -1.98 -15.08 14.22
CA ASN A 18 -2.31 -14.98 15.64
C ASN A 18 -3.64 -15.68 15.94
N THR A 19 -4.25 -15.40 17.09
CA THR A 19 -5.55 -15.97 17.47
C THR A 19 -6.70 -15.47 16.60
N ARG A 20 -6.54 -14.36 15.87
CA ARG A 20 -7.59 -13.71 15.08
C ARG A 20 -7.37 -13.81 13.57
N THR A 21 -6.12 -13.97 13.14
CA THR A 21 -5.71 -13.71 11.76
C THR A 21 -5.05 -14.93 11.15
N VAL A 22 -5.56 -15.33 9.99
CA VAL A 22 -4.89 -16.24 9.06
C VAL A 22 -4.55 -15.48 7.78
N ARG A 23 -3.29 -15.56 7.35
CA ARG A 23 -2.84 -15.07 6.05
C ARG A 23 -2.99 -16.18 5.01
N ILE A 24 -3.53 -15.83 3.86
CA ILE A 24 -3.69 -16.71 2.71
C ILE A 24 -3.06 -16.03 1.49
N LEU A 25 -2.08 -16.68 0.86
CA LEU A 25 -1.40 -16.14 -0.33
C LEU A 25 -2.28 -16.27 -1.58
N GLY A 26 -2.37 -15.19 -2.35
CA GLY A 26 -3.14 -15.06 -3.58
C GLY A 26 -2.62 -15.85 -4.79
N GLN A 27 -1.55 -16.63 -4.63
CA GLN A 27 -0.96 -17.51 -5.67
C GLN A 27 -0.49 -16.78 -6.95
N ASN A 28 -0.09 -15.53 -6.80
CA ASN A 28 0.27 -14.63 -7.88
C ASN A 28 1.65 -13.99 -7.67
N PRO A 29 2.74 -14.76 -7.56
CA PRO A 29 4.07 -14.20 -7.34
C PRO A 29 4.55 -13.40 -8.56
N SER A 30 5.13 -12.23 -8.32
CA SER A 30 5.69 -11.37 -9.36
C SER A 30 6.69 -10.36 -8.79
N ALA A 31 7.29 -9.54 -9.66
CA ALA A 31 8.15 -8.43 -9.22
C ALA A 31 7.42 -7.38 -8.37
N PHE A 32 6.09 -7.25 -8.53
CA PHE A 32 5.28 -6.27 -7.79
C PHE A 32 4.59 -6.89 -6.57
N THR A 33 4.20 -8.16 -6.66
CA THR A 33 3.45 -8.88 -5.61
C THR A 33 4.34 -9.75 -4.71
N LEU A 34 5.65 -9.81 -4.96
CA LEU A 34 6.62 -10.64 -4.23
C LEU A 34 6.24 -12.13 -4.29
N ASN A 35 6.01 -12.77 -3.15
CA ASN A 35 5.55 -14.15 -3.04
C ASN A 35 4.06 -14.32 -3.44
N GLY A 36 3.33 -13.22 -3.64
CA GLY A 36 1.89 -13.18 -3.88
C GLY A 36 1.20 -12.15 -2.96
N THR A 37 -0.06 -11.86 -3.26
CA THR A 37 -0.89 -10.99 -2.43
C THR A 37 -1.21 -11.69 -1.10
N ASN A 38 -0.97 -11.01 0.01
CA ASN A 38 -1.41 -11.42 1.33
C ASN A 38 -2.88 -11.04 1.49
N THR A 39 -3.77 -12.01 1.40
CA THR A 39 -5.16 -11.84 1.87
C THR A 39 -5.24 -12.25 3.33
N TYR A 40 -6.11 -11.60 4.10
CA TYR A 40 -6.23 -11.84 5.55
C TYR A 40 -7.65 -12.24 5.93
N LEU A 41 -7.79 -13.41 6.55
CA LEU A 41 -9.04 -13.83 7.18
C LEU A 41 -8.99 -13.45 8.66
N ILE A 42 -9.84 -12.49 9.05
CA ILE A 42 -9.96 -11.95 10.40
C ILE A 42 -11.19 -12.53 11.06
N THR A 43 -11.01 -13.16 12.20
CA THR A 43 -12.05 -13.83 12.99
C THR A 43 -12.04 -13.27 14.40
N PRO A 44 -13.12 -13.42 15.19
CA PRO A 44 -13.01 -13.40 16.65
C PRO A 44 -11.88 -14.33 17.11
N PRO A 45 -11.28 -14.07 18.28
CA PRO A 45 -10.13 -14.84 18.74
C PRO A 45 -10.52 -16.32 18.88
N SER A 46 -9.84 -17.18 18.12
CA SER A 46 -10.12 -18.60 18.02
C SER A 46 -8.83 -19.40 18.23
N TYR A 47 -8.93 -20.57 18.86
CA TYR A 47 -7.82 -21.52 18.97
C TYR A 47 -7.66 -22.41 17.73
N TRP A 48 -8.52 -22.25 16.72
CA TRP A 48 -8.55 -23.04 15.48
C TRP A 48 -8.84 -24.53 15.68
N ASN A 49 -9.49 -24.88 16.79
CA ASN A 49 -10.12 -26.18 17.00
C ASN A 49 -11.61 -26.08 16.60
N LEU A 50 -11.83 -25.83 15.30
CA LEU A 50 -13.15 -25.44 14.80
C LEU A 50 -14.12 -26.62 14.69
N ASP A 51 -13.62 -27.85 14.64
CA ASP A 51 -14.44 -29.07 14.55
C ASP A 51 -15.30 -29.29 15.81
N GLU A 52 -14.89 -28.73 16.95
CA GLU A 52 -15.63 -28.83 18.21
C GLU A 52 -16.73 -27.76 18.35
N ARG A 53 -16.81 -26.80 17.42
CA ARG A 53 -17.78 -25.72 17.48
C ARG A 53 -19.13 -26.14 16.92
N GLN A 54 -20.20 -25.77 17.62
CA GLN A 54 -21.56 -25.93 17.13
C GLN A 54 -21.99 -24.76 16.24
N SER A 55 -21.46 -23.56 16.50
CA SER A 55 -21.80 -22.33 15.80
C SER A 55 -20.73 -21.94 14.78
N LEU A 56 -21.18 -21.48 13.61
CA LEU A 56 -20.31 -20.92 12.56
C LEU A 56 -19.59 -19.67 13.07
N LEU A 57 -18.27 -19.59 12.90
CA LEU A 57 -17.49 -18.43 13.29
C LEU A 57 -17.52 -17.36 12.18
N PRO A 58 -18.06 -16.15 12.42
CA PRO A 58 -18.03 -15.10 11.42
C PRO A 58 -16.61 -14.59 11.17
N ALA A 59 -16.33 -14.23 9.92
CA ALA A 59 -15.02 -13.78 9.48
C ALA A 59 -15.12 -12.58 8.52
N ILE A 60 -14.09 -11.74 8.53
CA ILE A 60 -13.86 -10.67 7.57
C ILE A 60 -12.69 -11.12 6.67
N LEU A 61 -12.86 -11.08 5.35
CA LEU A 61 -11.78 -11.26 4.40
C LEU A 61 -11.24 -9.89 3.96
N VAL A 62 -9.94 -9.67 4.06
CA VAL A 62 -9.27 -8.48 3.54
C VAL A 62 -8.54 -8.84 2.25
N ASP A 63 -8.90 -8.17 1.16
CA ASP A 63 -8.46 -8.39 -0.23
C ASP A 63 -8.72 -9.81 -0.78
N THR A 64 -8.55 -9.99 -2.10
CA THR A 64 -9.02 -11.19 -2.82
C THR A 64 -8.05 -11.77 -3.86
N GLY A 65 -6.84 -11.22 -4.05
CA GLY A 65 -5.91 -11.68 -5.08
C GLY A 65 -6.30 -11.21 -6.50
N ASP A 66 -5.61 -11.73 -7.53
CA ASP A 66 -5.76 -11.42 -8.96
C ASP A 66 -6.52 -12.52 -9.75
N ALA A 67 -7.47 -13.21 -9.11
CA ALA A 67 -8.33 -14.22 -9.75
C ALA A 67 -7.61 -15.50 -10.24
N ARG A 68 -6.59 -15.97 -9.52
CA ARG A 68 -6.01 -17.30 -9.76
C ARG A 68 -6.98 -18.42 -9.37
N ASP A 69 -7.03 -19.47 -10.20
CA ASP A 69 -7.90 -20.63 -9.97
C ASP A 69 -7.49 -21.46 -8.74
N ASP A 70 -6.23 -21.39 -8.32
CA ASP A 70 -5.67 -22.08 -7.16
C ASP A 70 -5.91 -21.35 -5.82
N TYR A 71 -6.23 -20.05 -5.83
CA TYR A 71 -6.51 -19.30 -4.60
C TYR A 71 -7.83 -19.74 -3.92
N ALA A 72 -8.92 -19.88 -4.68
CA ALA A 72 -10.22 -20.20 -4.11
C ALA A 72 -10.26 -21.55 -3.36
N PRO A 73 -9.67 -22.65 -3.88
CA PRO A 73 -9.53 -23.91 -3.13
C PRO A 73 -8.76 -23.75 -1.81
N ILE A 74 -7.71 -22.92 -1.77
CA ILE A 74 -6.93 -22.67 -0.54
C ILE A 74 -7.77 -21.88 0.47
N LEU A 75 -8.52 -20.87 0.03
CA LEU A 75 -9.46 -20.14 0.88
C LEU A 75 -10.54 -21.08 1.43
N GLU A 76 -11.11 -21.94 0.59
CA GLU A 76 -12.10 -22.95 1.01
C GLU A 76 -11.52 -23.91 2.07
N CYS A 77 -10.27 -24.37 1.93
CA CYS A 77 -9.59 -25.17 2.95
C CYS A 77 -9.61 -24.47 4.31
N VAL A 78 -9.28 -23.17 4.34
CA VAL A 78 -9.30 -22.38 5.58
C VAL A 78 -10.71 -22.23 6.14
N LEU A 79 -11.73 -22.01 5.29
CA LEU A 79 -13.14 -21.91 5.72
C LEU A 79 -13.69 -23.22 6.30
N ARG A 80 -13.10 -24.36 5.91
CA ARG A 80 -13.35 -25.69 6.48
C ARG A 80 -12.47 -26.00 7.70
N GLY A 81 -11.68 -25.03 8.16
CA GLY A 81 -10.90 -25.08 9.38
C GLY A 81 -9.46 -25.59 9.24
N HIS A 82 -8.99 -25.87 8.02
CA HIS A 82 -7.62 -26.30 7.79
C HIS A 82 -6.62 -25.15 7.89
N LEU A 83 -5.42 -25.43 8.40
CA LEU A 83 -4.27 -24.49 8.43
C LEU A 83 -3.14 -24.90 7.48
N HIS A 84 -3.44 -25.83 6.59
CA HIS A 84 -2.60 -26.30 5.49
C HIS A 84 -3.53 -26.73 4.36
N VAL A 85 -3.02 -26.81 3.14
CA VAL A 85 -3.80 -27.34 2.01
C VAL A 85 -4.08 -28.82 2.30
N SER A 86 -5.36 -29.19 2.32
CA SER A 86 -5.82 -30.55 2.62
C SER A 86 -7.00 -30.90 1.73
N GLU A 87 -7.07 -32.17 1.34
CA GLU A 87 -8.22 -32.75 0.63
C GLU A 87 -9.26 -33.32 1.60
N ASP A 88 -8.99 -33.30 2.91
CA ASP A 88 -9.91 -33.80 3.93
C ASP A 88 -11.21 -32.99 3.93
N GLU A 89 -12.33 -33.67 3.66
CA GLU A 89 -13.65 -33.07 3.72
C GLU A 89 -14.05 -32.78 5.18
N ARG A 90 -13.97 -31.51 5.56
CA ARG A 90 -14.52 -30.98 6.82
C ARG A 90 -15.74 -30.11 6.53
N PRO A 91 -16.72 -30.05 7.47
CA PRO A 91 -17.80 -29.08 7.36
C PRO A 91 -17.24 -27.65 7.33
N VAL A 92 -17.98 -26.74 6.70
CA VAL A 92 -17.61 -25.31 6.72
C VAL A 92 -17.84 -24.78 8.13
N SER A 93 -16.80 -24.23 8.75
CA SER A 93 -16.83 -23.76 10.15
C SER A 93 -16.69 -22.24 10.26
N LEU A 94 -16.32 -21.56 9.17
CA LEU A 94 -16.22 -20.10 9.10
C LEU A 94 -17.15 -19.52 8.04
N GLY A 95 -17.80 -18.40 8.37
CA GLY A 95 -18.67 -17.66 7.47
C GLY A 95 -18.12 -16.27 7.18
N ILE A 96 -17.74 -15.99 5.93
CA ILE A 96 -17.33 -14.64 5.52
C ILE A 96 -18.56 -13.74 5.49
N THR A 97 -18.67 -12.83 6.46
CA THR A 97 -19.74 -11.82 6.52
C THR A 97 -19.38 -10.55 5.74
N ASP A 98 -18.08 -10.27 5.62
CA ASP A 98 -17.56 -9.02 5.08
C ASP A 98 -16.29 -9.29 4.26
N ILE A 99 -16.20 -8.66 3.09
CA ILE A 99 -14.99 -8.59 2.27
C ILE A 99 -14.59 -7.13 2.21
N VAL A 100 -13.37 -6.79 2.63
CA VAL A 100 -12.85 -5.41 2.67
C VAL A 100 -11.73 -5.28 1.65
N LEU A 101 -11.90 -4.40 0.67
CA LEU A 101 -10.93 -4.18 -0.39
C LEU A 101 -10.12 -2.92 -0.10
N THR A 102 -8.80 -3.06 -0.06
CA THR A 102 -7.89 -2.01 0.40
C THR A 102 -7.69 -0.90 -0.63
N HIS A 103 -7.59 -1.24 -1.91
CA HIS A 103 -7.47 -0.28 -3.02
C HIS A 103 -7.81 -0.94 -4.37
N TRP A 104 -7.74 -0.21 -5.48
CA TRP A 104 -8.28 -0.66 -6.78
C TRP A 104 -7.38 -1.62 -7.58
N HIS A 105 -6.09 -1.78 -7.23
CA HIS A 105 -5.19 -2.61 -8.03
C HIS A 105 -5.70 -4.04 -8.16
N HIS A 106 -5.46 -4.61 -9.35
CA HIS A 106 -6.07 -5.86 -9.78
C HIS A 106 -5.76 -7.04 -8.87
N ASP A 107 -4.59 -7.06 -8.26
CA ASP A 107 -4.16 -8.10 -7.34
C ASP A 107 -4.80 -8.03 -5.95
N HIS A 108 -5.56 -6.97 -5.65
CA HIS A 108 -6.36 -6.87 -4.44
C HIS A 108 -7.86 -7.11 -4.70
N VAL A 109 -8.35 -6.69 -5.87
CA VAL A 109 -9.80 -6.73 -6.21
C VAL A 109 -10.17 -7.74 -7.30
N GLY A 110 -9.19 -8.31 -8.00
CA GLY A 110 -9.41 -9.15 -9.18
C GLY A 110 -10.13 -10.44 -8.84
N GLY A 111 -9.84 -11.03 -7.68
CA GLY A 111 -10.43 -12.26 -7.21
C GLY A 111 -11.86 -12.15 -6.68
N VAL A 112 -12.42 -10.94 -6.53
CA VAL A 112 -13.78 -10.74 -5.98
C VAL A 112 -14.83 -11.65 -6.65
N PRO A 113 -14.95 -11.73 -7.99
CA PRO A 113 -15.96 -12.58 -8.61
C PRO A 113 -15.77 -14.08 -8.31
N TYR A 114 -14.52 -14.51 -8.15
CA TYR A 114 -14.17 -15.91 -7.90
C TYR A 114 -14.50 -16.30 -6.47
N VAL A 115 -14.13 -15.45 -5.51
CA VAL A 115 -14.47 -15.62 -4.09
C VAL A 115 -16.00 -15.63 -3.92
N LEU A 116 -16.72 -14.71 -4.55
CA LEU A 116 -18.18 -14.65 -4.44
C LEU A 116 -18.87 -15.89 -5.05
N ARG A 117 -18.42 -16.40 -6.19
CA ARG A 117 -18.93 -17.65 -6.78
C ARG A 117 -18.65 -18.85 -5.88
N MET A 118 -17.45 -18.95 -5.32
CA MET A 118 -17.09 -20.00 -4.35
C MET A 118 -17.99 -19.93 -3.10
N LEU A 119 -18.16 -18.76 -2.50
CA LEU A 119 -19.05 -18.58 -1.35
C LEU A 119 -20.52 -18.91 -1.68
N GLN A 120 -20.99 -18.57 -2.88
CA GLN A 120 -22.33 -18.96 -3.33
C GLN A 120 -22.46 -20.48 -3.47
N LYS A 121 -21.44 -21.18 -3.99
CA LYS A 121 -21.41 -22.65 -4.05
C LYS A 121 -21.49 -23.23 -2.64
N LEU A 122 -20.66 -22.75 -1.71
CA LEU A 122 -20.68 -23.19 -0.32
C LEU A 122 -22.03 -22.92 0.36
N ARG A 123 -22.70 -21.80 0.07
CA ARG A 123 -24.06 -21.54 0.57
C ARG A 123 -25.10 -22.56 0.09
N ARG A 124 -24.92 -23.17 -1.09
CA ARG A 124 -25.82 -24.24 -1.57
C ARG A 124 -25.59 -25.54 -0.80
N GLU A 125 -24.36 -25.79 -0.37
CA GLU A 125 -23.99 -26.92 0.49
C GLU A 125 -24.46 -26.69 1.94
N VAL A 126 -24.30 -25.45 2.43
CA VAL A 126 -24.58 -25.03 3.81
C VAL A 126 -25.46 -23.77 3.80
N PRO A 127 -26.80 -23.92 3.77
CA PRO A 127 -27.74 -22.80 3.54
C PRO A 127 -27.73 -21.66 4.56
N HIS A 128 -27.15 -21.87 5.75
CA HIS A 128 -27.07 -20.88 6.82
C HIS A 128 -25.79 -20.02 6.77
N LEU A 129 -24.91 -20.24 5.80
CA LEU A 129 -23.75 -19.38 5.58
C LEU A 129 -24.18 -17.96 5.19
N PRO A 130 -23.47 -16.92 5.67
CA PRO A 130 -23.83 -15.53 5.42
C PRO A 130 -23.71 -15.14 3.93
N VAL A 131 -24.49 -14.13 3.54
CA VAL A 131 -24.30 -13.41 2.29
C VAL A 131 -23.32 -12.25 2.56
N PRO A 132 -22.12 -12.24 1.96
CA PRO A 132 -21.08 -11.29 2.33
C PRO A 132 -21.41 -9.87 1.85
N ARG A 133 -21.02 -8.87 2.62
CA ARG A 133 -20.98 -7.46 2.20
C ARG A 133 -19.60 -7.17 1.62
N VAL A 134 -19.53 -6.54 0.44
CA VAL A 134 -18.26 -6.12 -0.16
C VAL A 134 -18.04 -4.63 0.11
N HIS A 135 -17.02 -4.29 0.87
CA HIS A 135 -16.69 -2.94 1.34
C HIS A 135 -15.53 -2.35 0.57
N LYS A 136 -15.65 -1.08 0.17
CA LYS A 136 -14.56 -0.36 -0.51
C LYS A 136 -14.68 1.15 -0.31
N MET A 137 -13.53 1.82 -0.20
CA MET A 137 -13.49 3.28 -0.20
C MET A 137 -13.97 3.81 -1.57
N PRO A 138 -15.00 4.67 -1.61
CA PRO A 138 -15.45 5.25 -2.86
C PRO A 138 -14.35 6.11 -3.50
N GLU A 139 -14.19 5.98 -4.81
CA GLU A 139 -13.22 6.74 -5.59
C GLU A 139 -13.92 7.51 -6.72
N PRO A 140 -13.56 8.79 -6.97
CA PRO A 140 -14.18 9.61 -8.02
C PRO A 140 -14.07 9.06 -9.45
N LYS A 141 -13.02 8.29 -9.78
CA LYS A 141 -12.80 7.60 -11.06
C LYS A 141 -12.98 6.10 -10.89
N THR A 142 -14.05 5.73 -10.19
CA THR A 142 -14.38 4.37 -9.75
C THR A 142 -14.02 3.34 -10.83
N ASP A 143 -13.13 2.39 -10.51
CA ASP A 143 -12.58 1.40 -11.46
C ASP A 143 -13.69 0.72 -12.29
N PRO A 144 -13.89 1.09 -13.56
CA PRO A 144 -14.96 0.55 -14.40
C PRO A 144 -14.87 -0.98 -14.52
N SER A 145 -13.64 -1.51 -14.50
CA SER A 145 -13.39 -2.94 -14.67
C SER A 145 -13.82 -3.77 -13.46
N LEU A 146 -13.76 -3.21 -12.24
CA LEU A 146 -14.30 -3.88 -11.05
C LEU A 146 -15.82 -4.07 -11.17
N PHE A 147 -16.53 -3.09 -11.73
CA PHE A 147 -17.98 -3.17 -11.90
C PHE A 147 -18.39 -4.22 -12.92
N GLU A 148 -17.73 -4.23 -14.09
CA GLU A 148 -17.96 -5.26 -15.11
C GLU A 148 -17.70 -6.67 -14.53
N ARG A 149 -16.64 -6.81 -13.74
CA ARG A 149 -16.29 -8.07 -13.06
C ARG A 149 -17.36 -8.50 -12.05
N VAL A 150 -17.85 -7.60 -11.20
CA VAL A 150 -18.87 -7.94 -10.17
C VAL A 150 -20.24 -8.19 -10.82
N GLN A 151 -20.59 -7.50 -11.89
CA GLN A 151 -21.81 -7.76 -12.67
C GLN A 151 -21.83 -9.15 -13.32
N SER A 152 -20.67 -9.79 -13.50
CA SER A 152 -20.58 -11.17 -13.97
C SER A 152 -21.02 -12.19 -12.91
N VAL A 153 -21.32 -11.77 -11.69
CA VAL A 153 -21.77 -12.61 -10.58
C VAL A 153 -23.26 -12.40 -10.36
N SER A 154 -23.96 -13.46 -9.95
CA SER A 154 -25.38 -13.44 -9.62
C SER A 154 -25.70 -12.45 -8.49
N ASP A 155 -26.87 -11.80 -8.56
CA ASP A 155 -27.30 -10.75 -7.59
C ASP A 155 -27.43 -11.31 -6.16
N ASP A 156 -27.67 -12.61 -5.98
CA ASP A 156 -27.73 -13.28 -4.68
C ASP A 156 -26.36 -13.71 -4.13
N ALA A 157 -25.26 -13.40 -4.83
CA ALA A 157 -23.92 -13.77 -4.41
C ALA A 157 -23.37 -12.92 -3.24
N TYR A 158 -23.86 -11.69 -3.09
CA TYR A 158 -23.41 -10.71 -2.08
C TYR A 158 -24.56 -9.79 -1.65
N ALA A 159 -24.40 -9.12 -0.50
CA ALA A 159 -25.41 -8.27 0.08
C ALA A 159 -25.28 -6.84 -0.47
N HIS A 160 -26.40 -6.25 -0.88
CA HIS A 160 -26.46 -4.88 -1.40
C HIS A 160 -26.65 -3.85 -0.30
N ALA A 161 -26.04 -2.67 -0.46
CA ALA A 161 -26.27 -1.56 0.44
C ALA A 161 -27.73 -1.05 0.33
N PRO A 162 -28.47 -0.92 1.45
CA PRO A 162 -29.88 -0.49 1.42
C PRO A 162 -30.06 0.88 0.78
N GLY A 163 -31.01 1.00 -0.16
CA GLY A 163 -31.37 2.27 -0.81
C GLY A 163 -30.34 2.80 -1.80
N ALA A 164 -29.24 2.09 -2.05
CA ALA A 164 -28.22 2.51 -2.98
C ALA A 164 -28.56 2.14 -4.43
N THR A 165 -28.19 3.02 -5.36
CA THR A 165 -28.36 2.82 -6.82
C THR A 165 -27.00 2.89 -7.51
N GLY A 166 -26.88 2.26 -8.68
CA GLY A 166 -25.63 2.27 -9.45
C GLY A 166 -24.47 1.61 -8.69
N LEU A 167 -23.30 2.24 -8.68
CA LEU A 167 -22.07 1.69 -8.10
C LEU A 167 -22.18 1.44 -6.59
N ALA A 168 -22.88 2.30 -5.87
CA ALA A 168 -23.10 2.16 -4.43
C ALA A 168 -24.03 0.97 -4.08
N ARG A 169 -24.80 0.43 -5.03
CA ARG A 169 -25.56 -0.82 -4.83
C ARG A 169 -24.64 -2.04 -4.76
N LEU A 170 -23.52 -1.99 -5.48
CA LEU A 170 -22.61 -3.12 -5.66
C LEU A 170 -21.59 -3.21 -4.53
N MET A 171 -21.26 -2.08 -3.89
CA MET A 171 -20.25 -2.01 -2.83
C MET A 171 -20.73 -1.14 -1.67
N TRP A 172 -20.51 -1.62 -0.45
CA TRP A 172 -20.73 -0.88 0.78
C TRP A 172 -19.64 0.19 0.89
N PRO A 173 -19.99 1.49 0.82
CA PRO A 173 -19.00 2.55 0.79
C PRO A 173 -18.34 2.68 2.17
N LEU A 174 -17.03 2.47 2.21
CA LEU A 174 -16.24 2.76 3.39
C LEU A 174 -16.06 4.26 3.58
N ARG A 175 -15.95 4.68 4.83
CA ARG A 175 -15.50 6.00 5.23
C ARG A 175 -14.32 5.86 6.18
N ASP A 176 -13.54 6.93 6.25
CA ASP A 176 -12.48 7.03 7.24
C ASP A 176 -13.06 6.89 8.65
N GLN A 177 -12.40 6.09 9.49
CA GLN A 177 -12.82 5.72 10.85
C GLN A 177 -14.02 4.78 10.97
N ASP A 178 -14.60 4.29 9.87
CA ASP A 178 -15.60 3.22 9.95
C ASP A 178 -15.03 1.99 10.66
N GLN A 179 -15.88 1.29 11.40
CA GLN A 179 -15.53 0.06 12.10
C GLN A 179 -16.34 -1.11 11.54
N ILE A 180 -15.63 -2.15 11.11
CA ILE A 180 -16.21 -3.43 10.70
C ILE A 180 -15.86 -4.44 11.78
N GLN A 181 -16.88 -5.01 12.42
CA GLN A 181 -16.70 -5.88 13.58
C GLN A 181 -17.39 -7.23 13.37
N VAL A 182 -16.68 -8.28 13.77
CA VAL A 182 -17.21 -9.63 13.93
C VAL A 182 -17.15 -10.04 15.39
N ARG A 183 -18.13 -10.84 15.83
CA ARG A 183 -18.25 -11.32 17.22
C ARG A 183 -18.44 -12.81 17.24
N ASP A 184 -17.86 -13.47 18.23
CA ASP A 184 -18.08 -14.88 18.44
C ASP A 184 -19.56 -15.13 18.84
N PRO A 185 -20.28 -16.03 18.15
CA PRO A 185 -21.69 -16.30 18.45
C PRO A 185 -21.90 -16.95 19.81
N ASP A 186 -20.90 -17.69 20.32
CA ASP A 186 -20.96 -18.41 21.59
C ASP A 186 -20.43 -17.54 22.74
N ASN A 187 -19.72 -16.45 22.45
CA ASN A 187 -19.23 -15.50 23.44
C ASN A 187 -19.12 -14.07 22.90
N ALA A 188 -20.12 -13.24 23.17
CA ALA A 188 -20.20 -11.87 22.67
C ALA A 188 -19.06 -10.91 23.12
N HIS A 189 -18.24 -11.29 24.10
CA HIS A 189 -17.05 -10.53 24.52
C HIS A 189 -15.84 -10.78 23.60
N LEU A 190 -15.85 -11.87 22.85
CA LEU A 190 -14.80 -12.22 21.90
C LEU A 190 -15.12 -11.55 20.56
N THR A 191 -14.44 -10.45 20.27
CA THR A 191 -14.72 -9.61 19.09
C THR A 191 -13.43 -9.27 18.37
N SER A 192 -13.50 -9.06 17.05
CA SER A 192 -12.41 -8.49 16.24
C SER A 192 -12.95 -7.32 15.45
N THR A 193 -12.28 -6.18 15.54
CA THR A 193 -12.71 -4.90 14.98
C THR A 193 -11.64 -4.35 14.05
N LEU A 194 -11.98 -4.19 12.77
CA LEU A 194 -11.18 -3.48 11.80
C LEU A 194 -11.65 -2.04 11.71
N ARG A 195 -10.80 -1.11 12.13
CA ARG A 195 -11.02 0.33 11.94
C ARG A 195 -10.35 0.80 10.66
N VAL A 196 -11.13 1.45 9.81
CA VAL A 196 -10.69 1.98 8.52
C VAL A 196 -9.87 3.26 8.72
N LEU A 197 -8.71 3.31 8.07
CA LEU A 197 -7.86 4.49 7.98
C LEU A 197 -7.71 4.86 6.50
N TYR A 198 -8.38 5.93 6.06
CA TYR A 198 -8.19 6.39 4.69
C TYR A 198 -6.77 6.94 4.50
N THR A 199 -6.04 6.35 3.55
CA THR A 199 -4.59 6.52 3.38
C THR A 199 -4.20 6.61 1.90
N PRO A 200 -4.66 7.65 1.19
CA PRO A 200 -4.38 7.84 -0.23
C PRO A 200 -2.91 8.08 -0.50
N GLY A 201 -2.54 8.02 -1.77
CA GLY A 201 -1.21 8.33 -2.27
C GLY A 201 -0.56 7.16 -2.96
N HIS A 202 -0.66 5.95 -2.40
CA HIS A 202 -0.38 4.74 -3.18
C HIS A 202 -1.37 4.64 -4.35
N ALA A 203 -2.65 4.64 -4.00
CA ALA A 203 -3.80 4.77 -4.87
C ALA A 203 -4.77 5.79 -4.26
N ALA A 204 -5.64 6.39 -5.07
CA ALA A 204 -6.61 7.38 -4.61
C ALA A 204 -7.64 6.83 -3.60
N ASP A 205 -7.92 5.52 -3.63
CA ASP A 205 -8.91 4.85 -2.78
C ASP A 205 -8.29 4.01 -1.65
N HIS A 206 -6.98 4.13 -1.45
CA HIS A 206 -6.26 3.26 -0.54
C HIS A 206 -6.69 3.43 0.91
N VAL A 207 -6.90 2.31 1.61
CA VAL A 207 -7.12 2.24 3.05
C VAL A 207 -6.12 1.32 3.74
N MET A 208 -5.71 1.71 4.94
CA MET A 208 -5.11 0.80 5.92
C MET A 208 -6.19 0.40 6.91
N LEU A 209 -6.03 -0.75 7.56
CA LEU A 209 -7.01 -1.25 8.54
C LEU A 209 -6.30 -1.54 9.86
N LEU A 210 -6.76 -0.93 10.96
CA LEU A 210 -6.26 -1.28 12.30
C LEU A 210 -7.13 -2.39 12.87
N LEU A 211 -6.54 -3.55 13.15
CA LEU A 211 -7.12 -4.55 14.04
C LEU A 211 -6.97 -4.04 15.47
N GLU A 212 -8.07 -3.54 16.04
CA GLU A 212 -8.04 -2.75 17.26
C GLU A 212 -7.58 -3.55 18.48
N GLU A 213 -8.02 -4.80 18.62
CA GLU A 213 -7.77 -5.64 19.79
C GLU A 213 -6.29 -6.05 19.92
N ASP A 214 -5.60 -6.25 18.79
CA ASP A 214 -4.19 -6.66 18.76
C ASP A 214 -3.26 -5.48 18.43
N HIS A 215 -3.81 -4.30 18.13
CA HIS A 215 -3.07 -3.12 17.69
C HIS A 215 -2.14 -3.41 16.49
N ILE A 216 -2.66 -4.15 15.51
CA ILE A 216 -1.95 -4.52 14.28
C ILE A 216 -2.49 -3.67 13.14
N LEU A 217 -1.59 -3.07 12.35
CA LEU A 217 -1.99 -2.29 11.19
C LEU A 217 -1.79 -3.11 9.92
N LEU A 218 -2.88 -3.41 9.23
CA LEU A 218 -2.84 -3.95 7.88
C LEU A 218 -2.54 -2.80 6.93
N THR A 219 -1.37 -2.83 6.28
CA THR A 219 -0.84 -1.69 5.52
C THR A 219 -1.10 -1.77 4.03
N ALA A 220 -1.60 -2.92 3.54
CA ALA A 220 -1.75 -3.19 2.11
C ALA A 220 -0.48 -2.74 1.36
N ASP A 221 -0.64 -1.94 0.31
CA ASP A 221 0.48 -1.53 -0.54
C ASP A 221 1.13 -0.22 -0.12
N ASN A 222 0.67 0.40 0.95
CA ASN A 222 1.32 1.61 1.45
C ASN A 222 2.67 1.28 2.11
N VAL A 223 2.79 0.13 2.78
CA VAL A 223 4.04 -0.39 3.33
C VAL A 223 4.13 -1.89 3.06
N LEU A 224 5.19 -2.32 2.37
CA LEU A 224 5.44 -3.71 2.01
C LEU A 224 6.39 -4.41 3.00
N GLY A 225 6.24 -5.73 3.12
CA GLY A 225 7.06 -6.59 3.98
C GLY A 225 8.54 -6.64 3.59
N LYS A 226 8.84 -6.44 2.31
CA LYS A 226 10.20 -6.33 1.77
C LYS A 226 10.23 -5.23 0.70
N GLY A 227 11.36 -4.53 0.60
CA GLY A 227 11.55 -3.50 -0.41
C GLY A 227 10.79 -2.20 -0.11
N SER A 228 10.30 -1.55 -1.17
CA SER A 228 9.53 -0.32 -1.12
C SER A 228 8.34 -0.37 -2.07
N THR A 229 7.39 0.55 -1.91
CA THR A 229 6.18 0.61 -2.73
C THR A 229 6.24 1.71 -3.79
N VAL A 230 5.39 1.58 -4.81
CA VAL A 230 5.05 2.62 -5.78
C VAL A 230 3.89 3.48 -5.25
N PHE A 231 3.72 4.69 -5.76
CA PHE A 231 2.66 5.59 -5.31
C PHE A 231 2.27 6.59 -6.40
N GLU A 232 0.99 6.90 -6.57
CA GLU A 232 0.47 7.90 -7.51
C GLU A 232 0.70 9.35 -7.08
N ASP A 233 0.67 9.63 -5.78
CA ASP A 233 0.86 10.97 -5.23
C ASP A 233 1.76 10.91 -3.99
N LEU A 234 2.98 11.46 -4.11
CA LEU A 234 3.96 11.44 -3.04
C LEU A 234 3.53 12.25 -1.81
N VAL A 235 2.81 13.36 -2.01
CA VAL A 235 2.39 14.25 -0.91
C VAL A 235 1.34 13.55 -0.07
N LEU A 236 0.29 13.02 -0.71
CA LEU A 236 -0.75 12.25 -0.03
C LEU A 236 -0.17 10.98 0.61
N TYR A 237 0.76 10.32 -0.07
CA TYR A 237 1.43 9.13 0.45
C TYR A 237 2.20 9.42 1.75
N MET A 238 2.93 10.53 1.80
CA MET A 238 3.67 10.96 3.00
C MET A 238 2.72 11.31 4.16
N TYR A 239 1.60 12.00 3.90
CA TYR A 239 0.57 12.22 4.91
C TYR A 239 -0.01 10.90 5.44
N SER A 240 -0.23 9.93 4.57
CA SER A 240 -0.74 8.61 4.94
C SER A 240 0.21 7.82 5.83
N LEU A 241 1.52 7.84 5.54
CA LEU A 241 2.54 7.24 6.41
C LEU A 241 2.58 7.90 7.79
N GLN A 242 2.55 9.23 7.84
CA GLN A 242 2.53 9.98 9.09
C GLN A 242 1.27 9.67 9.90
N ARG A 243 0.12 9.59 9.23
CA ARG A 243 -1.15 9.23 9.84
C ARG A 243 -1.11 7.84 10.47
N GLY A 244 -0.59 6.83 9.75
CA GLY A 244 -0.40 5.48 10.28
C GLY A 244 0.54 5.46 11.49
N LEU A 245 1.63 6.25 11.45
CA LEU A 245 2.55 6.36 12.58
C LEU A 245 1.90 7.02 13.80
N SER A 246 1.21 8.15 13.62
CA SER A 246 0.50 8.85 14.69
C SER A 246 -0.53 7.93 15.35
N LEU A 247 -1.26 7.14 14.57
CA LEU A 247 -2.20 6.15 15.10
C LEU A 247 -1.49 5.15 16.01
N LEU A 248 -0.42 4.52 15.53
CA LEU A 248 0.33 3.52 16.30
C LEU A 248 1.06 4.12 17.52
N GLN A 249 1.41 5.40 17.51
CA GLN A 249 1.96 6.09 18.68
C GLN A 249 0.94 6.21 19.82
N THR A 250 -0.36 6.30 19.50
CA THR A 250 -1.43 6.31 20.51
C THR A 250 -1.85 4.91 20.97
N CYS A 251 -1.51 3.87 20.21
CA CYS A 251 -1.76 2.49 20.57
C CYS A 251 -0.70 1.94 21.54
N LYS A 252 -1.11 0.97 22.37
CA LYS A 252 -0.14 0.11 23.07
C LYS A 252 0.62 -0.72 22.03
N SER A 253 1.80 -1.20 22.41
CA SER A 253 2.51 -2.19 21.60
C SER A 253 1.65 -3.42 21.37
N THR A 254 1.84 -4.08 20.22
CA THR A 254 1.14 -5.33 19.91
C THR A 254 1.41 -6.37 21.00
N PRO A 255 0.40 -7.12 21.47
CA PRO A 255 0.59 -8.15 22.49
C PRO A 255 1.63 -9.21 22.07
N LEU A 256 2.39 -9.71 23.05
CA LEU A 256 3.29 -10.85 22.86
C LEU A 256 2.46 -12.10 22.51
N GLY A 257 2.79 -12.79 21.41
CA GLY A 257 2.06 -13.98 20.95
C GLY A 257 1.47 -13.90 19.54
N VAL A 258 1.69 -12.79 18.82
CA VAL A 258 1.49 -12.76 17.37
C VAL A 258 2.61 -13.59 16.72
N SER A 259 2.28 -14.73 16.13
CA SER A 259 3.19 -15.58 15.36
C SER A 259 3.97 -14.73 14.35
N GLY A 260 5.30 -14.86 14.36
CA GLY A 260 6.19 -14.03 13.55
C GLY A 260 6.73 -12.77 14.24
N THR A 261 6.44 -12.51 15.52
CA THR A 261 7.15 -11.47 16.30
C THR A 261 8.45 -12.02 16.89
N PRO A 262 9.64 -11.49 16.55
CA PRO A 262 10.85 -11.73 17.31
C PRO A 262 10.69 -11.20 18.73
N THR A 263 11.17 -11.93 19.74
CA THR A 263 10.99 -11.60 21.16
C THR A 263 11.93 -10.49 21.65
N THR A 264 13.01 -10.19 20.93
CA THR A 264 14.04 -9.23 21.35
C THR A 264 13.95 -7.91 20.56
N GLY A 265 13.98 -6.77 21.27
CA GLY A 265 14.03 -5.44 20.66
C GLY A 265 12.71 -4.86 20.14
N MET A 266 11.55 -5.41 20.53
CA MET A 266 10.20 -4.95 20.14
C MET A 266 9.53 -4.00 21.14
N ALA A 267 10.22 -3.57 22.21
CA ALA A 267 9.61 -2.75 23.24
C ALA A 267 9.02 -1.45 22.65
N GLY A 268 7.70 -1.28 22.77
CA GLY A 268 6.98 -0.11 22.24
C GLY A 268 6.67 -0.13 20.74
N GLU A 269 6.93 -1.23 20.03
CA GLU A 269 6.60 -1.39 18.60
C GLU A 269 5.23 -2.06 18.38
N ASN A 270 4.73 -1.91 17.15
CA ASN A 270 3.50 -2.56 16.69
C ASN A 270 3.80 -3.35 15.42
N VAL A 271 3.08 -4.45 15.22
CA VAL A 271 3.23 -5.30 14.03
C VAL A 271 2.45 -4.71 12.86
N LEU A 272 3.00 -4.81 11.64
CA LEU A 272 2.28 -4.52 10.40
C LEU A 272 2.07 -5.79 9.58
N PHE A 273 0.90 -5.86 8.96
CA PHE A 273 0.48 -6.91 8.02
C PHE A 273 0.38 -6.30 6.61
N PRO A 274 1.42 -6.46 5.77
CA PRO A 274 1.49 -5.80 4.46
C PRO A 274 0.68 -6.53 3.38
N GLY A 275 0.32 -5.84 2.30
CA GLY A 275 -0.29 -6.46 1.11
C GLY A 275 0.62 -7.49 0.44
N HIS A 276 1.93 -7.30 0.54
CA HIS A 276 2.94 -8.23 0.01
C HIS A 276 4.12 -8.43 0.95
N GLY A 277 4.67 -9.65 0.93
CA GLY A 277 5.88 -10.02 1.67
C GLY A 277 5.61 -10.37 3.15
N PRO A 278 6.68 -10.54 3.95
CA PRO A 278 6.56 -11.03 5.31
C PRO A 278 5.94 -9.99 6.26
N VAL A 279 5.45 -10.48 7.40
CA VAL A 279 5.03 -9.63 8.53
C VAL A 279 6.17 -8.69 8.94
N ILE A 280 5.82 -7.46 9.34
CA ILE A 280 6.79 -6.44 9.77
C ILE A 280 6.70 -6.28 11.29
N PRO A 281 7.67 -6.80 12.08
CA PRO A 281 7.57 -6.76 13.54
C PRO A 281 7.78 -5.36 14.13
N LYS A 282 8.60 -4.53 13.46
CA LYS A 282 8.92 -3.15 13.88
C LYS A 282 8.19 -2.12 13.03
N GLY A 283 6.88 -2.02 13.24
CA GLY A 283 6.01 -1.21 12.41
C GLY A 283 6.26 0.29 12.48
N LYS A 284 6.43 0.86 13.69
CA LYS A 284 6.70 2.29 13.84
C LYS A 284 8.07 2.63 13.28
N GLU A 285 9.08 1.82 13.58
CA GLU A 285 10.42 1.95 12.98
C GLU A 285 10.34 1.93 11.44
N THR A 286 9.58 1.01 10.87
CA THR A 286 9.43 0.88 9.41
C THR A 286 8.72 2.07 8.79
N LEU A 287 7.63 2.56 9.37
CA LEU A 287 6.94 3.78 8.90
C LEU A 287 7.89 4.99 8.91
N ARG A 288 8.66 5.18 9.99
CA ARG A 288 9.69 6.24 10.06
C ARG A 288 10.75 6.06 8.97
N ARG A 289 11.22 4.84 8.75
CA ARG A 289 12.20 4.53 7.70
C ARG A 289 11.66 4.83 6.30
N TYR A 290 10.40 4.50 6.02
CA TYR A 290 9.76 4.80 4.74
C TYR A 290 9.69 6.31 4.48
N MET A 291 9.24 7.09 5.46
CA MET A 291 9.22 8.57 5.37
C MET A 291 10.62 9.14 5.19
N ARG A 292 11.58 8.71 6.03
CA ARG A 292 12.97 9.18 5.95
C ARG A 292 13.59 8.88 4.58
N HIS A 293 13.34 7.70 4.02
CA HIS A 293 13.85 7.34 2.70
C HIS A 293 13.36 8.30 1.59
N ARG A 294 12.13 8.83 1.70
CA ARG A 294 11.62 9.82 0.74
C ARG A 294 12.31 11.17 0.90
N ILE A 295 12.59 11.58 2.13
CA ILE A 295 13.31 12.83 2.42
C ILE A 295 14.77 12.73 1.98
N GLU A 296 15.44 11.63 2.29
CA GLU A 296 16.80 11.33 1.81
C GLU A 296 16.86 11.38 0.27
N ARG A 297 15.82 10.89 -0.42
CA ARG A 297 15.74 10.98 -1.89
C ARG A 297 15.60 12.41 -2.40
N GLU A 298 14.83 13.26 -1.71
CA GLU A 298 14.74 14.69 -2.03
C GLU A 298 16.11 15.37 -1.86
N GLU A 299 16.81 15.07 -0.78
CA GLU A 299 18.16 15.61 -0.53
C GLU A 299 19.16 15.16 -1.59
N GLN A 300 19.13 13.90 -2.01
CA GLN A 300 19.97 13.41 -3.11
C GLN A 300 19.68 14.14 -4.42
N ILE A 301 18.40 14.35 -4.77
CA ILE A 301 18.01 15.10 -5.97
C ILE A 301 18.52 16.53 -5.89
N LEU A 302 18.34 17.20 -4.76
CA LEU A 302 18.83 18.57 -4.54
C LEU A 302 20.36 18.64 -4.63
N ALA A 303 21.07 17.66 -4.06
CA ALA A 303 22.54 17.61 -4.10
C ALA A 303 23.06 17.43 -5.53
N LEU A 304 22.37 16.63 -6.36
CA LEU A 304 22.72 16.47 -7.77
C LEU A 304 22.55 17.76 -8.59
N PHE A 305 21.52 18.57 -8.32
CA PHE A 305 21.37 19.87 -8.99
C PHE A 305 22.53 20.83 -8.72
N MET A 306 23.31 20.61 -7.66
CA MET A 306 24.49 21.40 -7.31
C MET A 306 25.77 20.91 -8.02
N CYS A 307 25.68 19.77 -8.74
CA CYS A 307 26.74 19.20 -9.54
C CYS A 307 26.49 19.41 -11.04
N HIS A 308 27.56 19.54 -11.82
CA HIS A 308 27.48 19.41 -13.27
C HIS A 308 27.30 17.92 -13.64
N PRO A 309 26.36 17.54 -14.53
CA PRO A 309 26.14 16.13 -14.90
C PRO A 309 27.37 15.38 -15.44
N SER A 310 28.39 16.10 -15.93
CA SER A 310 29.64 15.51 -16.41
C SER A 310 30.73 15.33 -15.34
N ASP A 311 30.56 15.87 -14.13
CA ASP A 311 31.54 15.76 -13.04
C ASP A 311 31.21 14.56 -12.14
N LYS A 312 31.70 13.39 -12.55
CA LYS A 312 31.45 12.12 -11.82
C LYS A 312 31.92 12.17 -10.37
N GLN A 313 33.05 12.81 -10.09
CA GLN A 313 33.60 12.83 -8.73
C GLN A 313 32.71 13.65 -7.79
N SER A 314 32.27 14.85 -8.22
CA SER A 314 31.33 15.65 -7.46
C SER A 314 29.99 14.93 -7.28
N ILE A 315 29.50 14.26 -8.33
CA ILE A 315 28.26 13.46 -8.28
C ILE A 315 28.36 12.34 -7.24
N MET A 316 29.42 11.54 -7.27
CA MET A 316 29.62 10.44 -6.31
C MET A 316 29.70 10.93 -4.86
N GLN A 317 30.33 12.09 -4.64
CA GLN A 317 30.37 12.72 -3.31
C GLN A 317 28.98 13.20 -2.87
N ALA A 318 28.22 13.81 -3.78
CA ALA A 318 26.88 14.31 -3.52
C ALA A 318 25.87 13.20 -3.17
N THR A 319 25.96 12.03 -3.82
CA THR A 319 25.04 10.93 -3.55
C THR A 319 25.38 10.14 -2.28
N ALA A 320 26.65 10.09 -1.88
CA ALA A 320 27.11 9.37 -0.69
C ALA A 320 26.87 10.12 0.63
N TYR A 321 26.96 11.46 0.62
CA TYR A 321 26.77 12.30 1.82
C TYR A 321 25.84 13.48 1.54
N PRO A 322 24.56 13.25 1.16
CA PRO A 322 23.71 14.30 0.57
C PRO A 322 23.52 15.50 1.49
N GLN A 323 23.11 15.27 2.74
CA GLN A 323 22.85 16.36 3.68
C GLN A 323 24.10 17.20 3.97
N GLU A 324 25.22 16.55 4.27
CA GLU A 324 26.50 17.24 4.52
C GLU A 324 26.99 17.99 3.28
N TYR A 325 26.83 17.39 2.09
CA TYR A 325 27.17 18.02 0.81
C TYR A 325 26.34 19.28 0.57
N LEU A 326 25.02 19.20 0.76
CA LEU A 326 24.09 20.33 0.64
C LEU A 326 24.47 21.48 1.57
N GLU A 327 24.78 21.18 2.84
CA GLU A 327 25.19 22.18 3.82
C GLU A 327 26.51 22.87 3.43
N LYS A 328 27.52 22.11 2.98
CA LYS A 328 28.83 22.64 2.57
C LYS A 328 28.80 23.48 1.29
N THR A 329 27.88 23.16 0.37
CA THR A 329 27.77 23.79 -0.95
C THR A 329 26.72 24.90 -1.00
N ARG A 330 25.93 25.07 0.08
CA ARG A 330 24.95 26.16 0.21
C ARG A 330 25.60 27.52 -0.07
N GLY A 331 24.98 28.30 -0.94
CA GLY A 331 25.46 29.64 -1.35
C GLY A 331 26.64 29.66 -2.31
N ARG A 332 27.25 28.51 -2.66
CA ARG A 332 28.35 28.42 -3.64
C ARG A 332 27.86 28.21 -5.08
N VAL A 333 26.66 27.66 -5.24
CA VAL A 333 26.04 27.36 -6.54
C VAL A 333 25.04 28.45 -6.92
N ARG A 334 25.07 28.88 -8.18
CA ARG A 334 24.08 29.84 -8.70
C ARG A 334 22.79 29.09 -9.04
N PRO A 335 21.60 29.58 -8.63
CA PRO A 335 20.35 29.03 -9.12
C PRO A 335 20.32 28.92 -10.65
N GLY A 336 19.82 27.81 -11.18
CA GLY A 336 19.67 27.55 -12.61
C GLY A 336 20.93 27.12 -13.36
N GLN A 337 22.06 26.89 -12.66
CA GLN A 337 23.36 26.66 -13.33
C GLN A 337 23.49 25.29 -14.01
N HIS A 338 22.74 24.27 -13.57
CA HIS A 338 22.85 22.90 -14.07
C HIS A 338 21.49 22.36 -14.48
N LEU A 339 21.44 21.86 -15.73
CA LEU A 339 20.27 21.19 -16.28
C LEU A 339 20.39 19.69 -16.06
N TRP A 340 19.36 19.12 -15.44
CA TRP A 340 19.24 17.68 -15.22
C TRP A 340 17.98 17.16 -15.88
N THR A 341 18.04 15.97 -16.49
CA THR A 341 16.86 15.28 -16.99
C THR A 341 16.53 14.08 -16.10
N LEU A 342 15.31 13.58 -16.17
CA LEU A 342 14.94 12.34 -15.47
C LEU A 342 15.85 11.18 -15.86
N ARG A 343 16.24 11.08 -17.14
CA ARG A 343 17.21 10.09 -17.62
C ARG A 343 18.54 10.16 -16.87
N LEU A 344 19.08 11.37 -16.69
CA LEU A 344 20.33 11.57 -15.95
C LEU A 344 20.18 11.21 -14.47
N PHE A 345 19.06 11.57 -13.84
CA PHE A 345 18.80 11.17 -12.46
C PHE A 345 18.71 9.65 -12.31
N VAL A 346 18.00 8.96 -13.20
CA VAL A 346 17.89 7.49 -13.20
C VAL A 346 19.28 6.85 -13.32
N HIS A 347 20.05 7.23 -14.33
CA HIS A 347 21.40 6.68 -14.54
C HIS A 347 22.35 6.96 -13.37
N THR A 348 22.19 8.09 -12.68
CA THR A 348 23.09 8.49 -11.59
C THR A 348 22.72 7.83 -10.27
N LEU A 349 21.44 7.83 -9.93
CA LEU A 349 20.96 7.39 -8.62
C LEU A 349 20.67 5.88 -8.57
N TYR A 350 20.53 5.26 -9.73
CA TYR A 350 20.13 3.86 -9.90
C TYR A 350 20.99 3.14 -10.94
N GLU A 351 22.28 3.51 -11.04
CA GLU A 351 23.25 2.88 -11.96
C GLU A 351 23.28 1.34 -11.82
N ASP A 352 23.18 0.85 -10.59
CA ASP A 352 23.23 -0.58 -10.25
C ASP A 352 21.89 -1.33 -10.44
N TYR A 353 20.82 -0.65 -10.86
CA TYR A 353 19.50 -1.27 -11.03
C TYR A 353 19.34 -1.88 -12.42
N SER A 354 18.54 -2.96 -12.50
CA SER A 354 18.11 -3.53 -13.77
C SER A 354 17.36 -2.51 -14.62
N LEU A 355 17.58 -2.52 -15.95
CA LEU A 355 16.85 -1.71 -16.92
C LEU A 355 15.32 -1.89 -16.81
N THR A 356 14.86 -3.07 -16.40
CA THR A 356 13.43 -3.35 -16.21
C THR A 356 12.80 -2.55 -15.06
N ALA A 357 13.59 -2.09 -14.09
CA ALA A 357 13.11 -1.26 -12.98
C ALA A 357 13.05 0.23 -13.33
N TYR A 358 13.64 0.65 -14.45
CA TYR A 358 13.79 2.06 -14.80
C TYR A 358 12.45 2.81 -14.92
N PRO A 359 11.38 2.25 -15.51
CA PRO A 359 10.10 2.96 -15.57
C PRO A 359 9.53 3.30 -14.19
N ALA A 360 9.54 2.34 -13.25
CA ALA A 360 9.05 2.55 -11.89
C ALA A 360 9.91 3.58 -11.13
N VAL A 361 11.23 3.50 -11.30
CA VAL A 361 12.18 4.45 -10.71
C VAL A 361 12.01 5.85 -11.27
N ALA A 362 11.93 6.01 -12.60
CA ALA A 362 11.72 7.29 -13.26
C ALA A 362 10.43 7.96 -12.80
N ARG A 363 9.37 7.17 -12.63
CA ARG A 363 8.10 7.63 -12.06
C ARG A 363 8.25 8.13 -10.63
N GLY A 364 8.94 7.38 -9.77
CA GLY A 364 9.24 7.83 -8.40
C GLY A 364 10.01 9.15 -8.36
N LEU A 365 11.05 9.29 -9.18
CA LEU A 365 11.86 10.51 -9.29
C LEU A 365 11.04 11.70 -9.79
N LEU A 366 10.16 11.50 -10.76
CA LEU A 366 9.26 12.55 -11.24
C LEU A 366 8.36 13.06 -10.11
N LEU A 367 7.80 12.17 -9.29
CA LEU A 367 6.93 12.58 -8.17
C LEU A 367 7.70 13.41 -7.13
N HIS A 368 8.97 13.10 -6.88
CA HIS A 368 9.84 13.94 -6.06
C HIS A 368 10.05 15.33 -6.70
N LEU A 369 10.34 15.39 -8.00
CA LEU A 369 10.53 16.65 -8.72
C LEU A 369 9.24 17.49 -8.74
N GLN A 370 8.08 16.88 -8.94
CA GLN A 370 6.78 17.55 -8.89
C GLN A 370 6.50 18.11 -7.50
N LYS A 371 6.79 17.36 -6.43
CA LYS A 371 6.69 17.85 -5.05
C LYS A 371 7.60 19.05 -4.82
N LEU A 372 8.89 18.95 -5.19
CA LEU A 372 9.86 20.04 -5.06
C LEU A 372 9.54 21.27 -5.94
N ALA A 373 8.74 21.10 -7.00
CA ALA A 373 8.28 22.17 -7.88
C ALA A 373 6.94 22.80 -7.46
N THR A 374 6.30 22.28 -6.41
CA THR A 374 4.99 22.76 -5.94
C THR A 374 5.17 23.49 -4.61
N PRO A 375 4.69 24.75 -4.47
CA PRO A 375 4.66 25.43 -3.18
C PRO A 375 3.87 24.62 -2.15
N ALA A 376 4.27 24.64 -0.88
CA ALA A 376 3.59 23.85 0.16
C ALA A 376 2.11 24.24 0.34
N SER A 377 1.74 25.50 0.05
CA SER A 377 0.35 25.98 0.06
C SER A 377 -0.54 25.33 -0.99
N ASP A 378 0.07 24.84 -2.09
CA ASP A 378 -0.61 24.39 -3.30
C ASP A 378 -0.67 22.86 -3.38
N TYR A 379 -0.05 22.18 -2.40
CA TYR A 379 -0.19 20.74 -2.23
C TYR A 379 -1.67 20.34 -2.10
N VAL A 380 -2.02 19.23 -2.77
CA VAL A 380 -3.32 18.60 -2.59
C VAL A 380 -3.42 18.19 -1.13
N LYS A 381 -4.37 18.81 -0.41
CA LYS A 381 -4.62 18.47 0.99
C LYS A 381 -5.33 17.13 1.06
N PRO A 382 -4.97 16.27 2.02
CA PRO A 382 -5.75 15.06 2.27
C PRO A 382 -7.17 15.46 2.71
N PRO A 383 -8.20 14.63 2.44
CA PRO A 383 -9.57 14.90 2.87
C PRO A 383 -9.79 14.56 4.37
N PHE A 384 -8.71 14.52 5.14
CA PHE A 384 -8.68 14.38 6.58
C PHE A 384 -7.71 15.41 7.17
N PRO A 385 -7.94 15.87 8.41
CA PRO A 385 -7.05 16.82 9.04
C PRO A 385 -5.67 16.18 9.28
N PRO A 386 -4.56 16.79 8.81
CA PRO A 386 -3.23 16.31 9.14
C PRO A 386 -2.95 16.51 10.64
N THR A 387 -2.28 15.54 11.27
CA THR A 387 -1.93 15.60 12.70
C THR A 387 -0.76 16.54 12.97
N GLU A 388 0.20 16.62 12.03
CA GLU A 388 1.30 17.57 12.06
C GLU A 388 1.61 18.02 10.62
N PRO A 389 2.45 19.06 10.43
CA PRO A 389 2.92 19.46 9.10
C PRO A 389 3.59 18.29 8.38
N LEU A 390 3.51 18.30 7.05
CA LEU A 390 4.18 17.32 6.21
C LEU A 390 5.68 17.39 6.46
N LEU A 391 6.31 16.25 6.76
CA LEU A 391 7.76 16.19 6.82
C LEU A 391 8.34 16.43 5.42
N THR A 392 9.18 17.45 5.29
CA THR A 392 9.93 17.75 4.07
C THR A 392 11.41 17.78 4.37
N SER A 393 12.23 17.67 3.31
CA SER A 393 13.62 18.12 3.43
C SER A 393 13.65 19.57 3.96
N PRO A 394 14.58 19.93 4.87
CA PRO A 394 14.66 21.29 5.42
C PRO A 394 14.80 22.36 4.33
N PHE A 395 15.37 21.98 3.19
CA PHE A 395 15.61 22.85 2.03
C PHE A 395 14.36 23.09 1.16
N ALA A 396 13.27 22.35 1.35
CA ALA A 396 12.06 22.40 0.50
C ALA A 396 10.85 23.05 1.20
N SER A 397 11.07 23.85 2.23
CA SER A 397 10.05 24.21 3.22
C SER A 397 9.19 25.44 2.87
N HIS A 398 9.51 26.24 1.84
CA HIS A 398 8.86 27.53 1.60
C HIS A 398 8.44 27.76 0.12
N PRO A 399 9.34 28.08 -0.85
CA PRO A 399 9.00 28.22 -2.27
C PRO A 399 9.28 26.92 -3.05
N PRO A 400 8.83 26.81 -4.32
CA PRO A 400 9.37 25.82 -5.24
C PRO A 400 10.89 25.95 -5.29
N VAL A 401 11.58 24.82 -5.14
CA VAL A 401 13.05 24.77 -5.19
C VAL A 401 13.56 24.25 -6.51
N VAL A 402 12.72 23.56 -7.28
CA VAL A 402 13.04 23.12 -8.65
C VAL A 402 11.98 23.59 -9.63
N GLN A 403 12.37 23.75 -10.90
CA GLN A 403 11.45 24.01 -12.00
C GLN A 403 11.76 23.12 -13.19
N CYS A 404 10.71 22.73 -13.91
CA CYS A 404 10.81 22.12 -15.21
C CYS A 404 10.94 23.21 -16.29
N ILE A 405 11.83 23.01 -17.26
CA ILE A 405 11.88 23.83 -18.46
C ILE A 405 10.73 23.39 -19.37
N ARG A 406 9.83 24.31 -19.72
CA ARG A 406 8.70 24.00 -20.60
C ARG A 406 9.18 23.69 -22.01
N ILE A 407 8.76 22.55 -22.55
CA ILE A 407 8.99 22.17 -23.95
C ILE A 407 7.64 22.20 -24.70
N PRO A 408 7.54 22.83 -25.89
CA PRO A 408 6.28 22.96 -26.62
C PRO A 408 5.54 21.65 -26.94
N SER A 409 6.26 20.52 -27.00
CA SER A 409 5.69 19.22 -27.34
C SER A 409 4.97 18.52 -26.19
N TYR A 410 5.15 18.97 -24.94
CA TYR A 410 4.63 18.27 -23.77
C TYR A 410 3.37 18.95 -23.21
N GLN A 411 2.36 18.15 -22.83
CA GLN A 411 1.14 18.68 -22.24
C GLN A 411 1.37 19.08 -20.77
N TYR A 412 0.97 20.30 -20.43
CA TYR A 412 0.95 20.81 -19.06
C TYR A 412 -0.50 21.07 -18.67
N SER A 413 -0.95 20.53 -17.55
CA SER A 413 -2.27 20.80 -16.99
C SER A 413 -2.35 22.25 -16.47
N GLY A 414 -2.67 23.20 -17.36
CA GLY A 414 -3.01 24.59 -17.02
C GLY A 414 -2.03 25.30 -16.07
N ILE A 415 -2.48 25.49 -14.82
CA ILE A 415 -1.82 26.27 -13.74
C ILE A 415 -0.46 25.67 -13.31
N ARG A 416 -0.22 24.37 -13.56
CA ARG A 416 1.00 23.70 -13.08
C ARG A 416 2.22 24.03 -13.96
N HIS A 417 3.38 24.20 -13.32
CA HIS A 417 4.66 24.49 -13.98
C HIS A 417 5.53 23.24 -14.22
N TYR A 418 4.94 22.05 -14.17
CA TYR A 418 5.61 20.76 -14.33
C TYR A 418 4.75 19.77 -15.14
N PRO A 419 5.36 18.76 -15.79
CA PRO A 419 4.67 17.80 -16.65
C PRO A 419 3.74 16.87 -15.86
N ASP A 420 2.61 16.49 -16.46
CA ASP A 420 1.77 15.40 -15.98
C ASP A 420 2.47 14.03 -16.13
N LEU A 421 2.00 13.02 -15.38
CA LEU A 421 2.44 11.64 -15.56
C LEU A 421 2.16 11.17 -17.00
N ALA A 422 3.18 10.58 -17.63
CA ALA A 422 3.07 9.99 -18.95
C ALA A 422 2.08 8.80 -18.95
N ARG A 423 1.26 8.72 -20.00
CA ARG A 423 0.18 7.75 -20.17
C ARG A 423 0.56 6.58 -21.07
N ASN A 424 1.63 6.71 -21.83
CA ASN A 424 2.13 5.70 -22.77
C ASN A 424 3.65 5.78 -22.90
N GLU A 425 4.25 4.77 -23.55
CA GLU A 425 5.71 4.67 -23.72
C GLU A 425 6.32 5.85 -24.47
N LYS A 426 5.59 6.40 -25.45
CA LYS A 426 6.06 7.56 -26.22
C LYS A 426 6.17 8.79 -25.32
N GLU A 427 5.12 9.09 -24.56
CA GLU A 427 5.13 10.18 -23.58
C GLU A 427 6.23 9.98 -22.53
N TRP A 428 6.48 8.74 -22.09
CA TRP A 428 7.60 8.43 -21.19
C TRP A 428 8.96 8.72 -21.82
N GLY A 429 9.15 8.33 -23.09
CA GLY A 429 10.38 8.62 -23.84
C GLY A 429 10.68 10.12 -23.90
N GLU A 430 9.66 10.93 -24.18
CA GLU A 430 9.76 12.39 -24.19
C GLU A 430 10.01 12.97 -22.79
N LEU A 431 9.27 12.50 -21.78
CA LEU A 431 9.35 12.97 -20.40
C LEU A 431 10.74 12.75 -19.78
N LEU A 432 11.41 11.66 -20.15
CA LEU A 432 12.74 11.33 -19.65
C LEU A 432 13.80 12.38 -19.97
N ASP A 433 13.63 13.12 -21.08
CA ASP A 433 14.59 14.08 -21.59
C ASP A 433 14.19 15.54 -21.32
N VAL A 434 13.08 15.78 -20.61
CA VAL A 434 12.66 17.11 -20.17
C VAL A 434 13.67 17.66 -19.15
N PRO A 435 14.26 18.85 -19.37
CA PRO A 435 15.21 19.45 -18.43
C PRO A 435 14.53 20.04 -17.19
N TRP A 436 15.20 19.87 -16.06
CA TRP A 436 14.88 20.42 -14.75
C TRP A 436 16.06 21.22 -14.24
N GLN A 437 15.78 22.22 -13.41
CA GLN A 437 16.82 23.03 -12.78
C GLN A 437 16.39 23.48 -11.39
N LEU A 438 17.38 23.74 -10.54
CA LEU A 438 17.21 24.36 -9.24
C LEU A 438 16.91 25.86 -9.40
N VAL A 439 15.93 26.40 -8.67
CA VAL A 439 15.57 27.83 -8.71
C VAL A 439 15.87 28.57 -7.41
N SER A 440 15.89 27.87 -6.28
CA SER A 440 16.23 28.45 -4.99
C SER A 440 16.63 27.38 -3.98
N LEU A 441 17.53 27.74 -3.06
CA LEU A 441 17.86 27.02 -1.83
C LEU A 441 17.76 28.07 -0.73
N MET A 442 16.55 28.35 -0.24
CA MET A 442 16.38 29.31 0.86
C MET A 442 16.84 28.72 2.18
#